data_AF-S6UNQ4-F1
#
_entry.id   AF-S6UNQ4-F1
#
_cell.length_a   1.000
_cell.length_b   1.000
_cell.length_c   1.000
_cell.angle_alpha   90.00
_cell.angle_beta   90.00
_cell.angle_gamma   90.00
#
_symmetry.space_group_name_H-M   'P 1'
#
loop_
_entity.id
_entity.type
_entity.pdbx_description
1 polymer ?
#
loop_
_entity_poly.entity_id
_entity_poly.type
_entity_poly.pdbx_seq_one_letter_code
_entity_poly.pdbx_strand_id
1 'polypeptide(L)' 'APVFGRDLNEEQRNALAQRMQSRPYAYVAQELAQLSHAPVLQADGTGLQPRAIGMRVYAVASLDGYRVLPGGLT' A
#
# COMPACT_ATOMS: atom_id res chain seq x y z
N ALA A 1 -1.15 3.88 -6.73
CA ALA A 1 -0.01 3.07 -6.24
C ALA A 1 1.04 4.00 -5.63
N PRO A 2 1.85 3.54 -4.66
CA PRO A 2 2.99 4.31 -4.17
C PRO A 2 3.95 4.63 -5.33
N VAL A 3 4.66 5.76 -5.24
CA VAL A 3 5.68 6.16 -6.19
C VAL A 3 7.03 6.07 -5.50
N PHE A 4 7.95 5.29 -6.06
CA PHE A 4 9.30 5.14 -5.53
C PHE A 4 10.25 6.09 -6.23
N GLY A 5 10.77 7.08 -5.51
CA GLY A 5 11.65 8.11 -6.09
C GLY A 5 12.90 7.55 -6.79
N ARG A 6 13.39 6.39 -6.34
CA ARG A 6 14.55 5.70 -6.95
C ARG A 6 14.27 5.12 -8.35
N ASP A 7 13.01 4.87 -8.68
CA ASP A 7 12.60 4.28 -9.96
C ASP A 7 12.27 5.36 -11.00
N LEU A 8 12.32 6.64 -10.63
CA LEU A 8 11.98 7.76 -11.49
C LEU A 8 13.21 8.30 -12.24
N ASN A 9 13.02 8.56 -13.53
CA ASN A 9 13.97 9.37 -14.30
C ASN A 9 13.85 10.86 -13.95
N GLU A 10 14.73 11.69 -14.52
CA GLU A 10 14.80 13.12 -14.19
C GLU A 10 13.52 13.90 -14.53
N GLU A 11 12.95 13.68 -15.71
CA GLU A 11 11.69 14.32 -16.13
C GLU A 11 10.54 13.96 -15.20
N GLN A 12 10.43 12.67 -14.84
CA GLN A 12 9.40 12.18 -13.92
C GLN A 12 9.56 12.74 -12.51
N ARG A 13 10.81 12.88 -12.03
CA ARG A 13 11.08 13.51 -10.72
C ARG A 13 10.67 14.98 -10.72
N ASN A 14 10.99 15.72 -11.78
CA ASN A 14 10.61 17.13 -11.90
C ASN A 14 9.09 17.30 -11.96
N ALA A 15 8.39 16.45 -12.72
CA ALA A 15 6.94 16.45 -12.78
C ALA A 15 6.30 16.13 -11.42
N LEU A 16 6.87 15.17 -10.67
CA LEU A 16 6.40 14.85 -9.33
C LEU A 16 6.62 16.01 -8.36
N ALA A 17 7.79 16.67 -8.40
CA ALA A 17 8.10 17.81 -7.55
C ALA A 17 7.14 18.98 -7.78
N GLN A 18 6.84 19.32 -9.04
CA GLN A 18 5.87 20.37 -9.39
C GLN A 18 4.46 20.04 -8.85
N ARG A 19 4.04 18.78 -8.97
CA ARG A 19 2.74 18.33 -8.43
C ARG A 19 2.69 18.42 -6.90
N MET A 20 3.76 18.02 -6.21
CA MET A 20 3.85 18.15 -4.75
C MET A 20 3.80 19.62 -4.31
N GLN A 21 4.55 20.49 -4.98
CA GLN A 21 4.58 21.93 -4.66
C GLN A 21 3.23 22.62 -4.87
N SER A 22 2.48 22.24 -5.91
CA SER A 22 1.14 22.79 -6.16
C SER A 22 0.09 22.34 -5.14
N ARG A 23 0.24 21.16 -4.52
CA ARG A 23 -0.72 20.58 -3.56
C ARG A 23 -0.02 19.81 -2.43
N PRO A 24 0.78 20.46 -1.58
CA PRO A 24 1.64 19.77 -0.62
C PRO A 24 0.85 18.91 0.37
N TYR A 25 -0.36 19.36 0.76
CA TYR A 25 -1.28 18.66 1.66
C TYR A 25 -1.87 17.36 1.07
N ALA A 26 -1.71 17.11 -0.23
CA ALA A 26 -2.22 15.89 -0.87
C ALA A 26 -1.22 14.72 -0.83
N TYR A 27 -0.02 14.94 -0.29
CA TYR A 27 1.07 13.96 -0.30
C TYR A 27 1.58 13.71 1.12
N VAL A 28 1.99 12.46 1.35
CA VAL A 28 2.75 12.06 2.52
C VAL A 28 3.95 11.24 2.05
N ALA A 29 5.09 11.41 2.71
CA ALA A 29 6.20 10.49 2.58
C ALA A 29 6.05 9.41 3.66
N GLN A 30 6.35 8.18 3.30
CA GLN A 30 6.36 7.04 4.21
C GLN A 30 7.68 6.30 4.05
N GLU A 31 8.17 5.76 5.16
CA GLU A 31 9.31 4.84 5.12
C GLU A 31 8.95 3.60 4.27
N LEU A 32 9.95 3.06 3.57
CA LEU A 32 9.75 1.85 2.78
C LEU A 32 9.54 0.65 3.71
N ALA A 33 8.28 0.31 3.96
CA ALA A 33 7.92 -0.84 4.77
C ALA A 33 8.24 -2.15 4.03
N GLN A 34 8.87 -3.09 4.73
CA GLN A 34 9.01 -4.46 4.25
C GLN A 34 7.70 -5.21 4.51
N LEU A 35 6.83 -5.25 3.50
CA LEU A 35 5.53 -5.92 3.60
C LEU A 35 5.70 -7.44 3.71
N SER A 36 4.74 -8.09 4.37
CA SER A 36 4.62 -9.55 4.34
C SER A 36 4.18 -10.03 2.96
N HIS A 37 4.65 -11.20 2.56
CA HIS A 37 4.29 -11.82 1.28
C HIS A 37 3.45 -13.08 1.49
N ALA A 38 2.51 -13.31 0.57
CA ALA A 38 1.79 -14.57 0.44
C ALA A 38 1.95 -15.14 -0.98
N PRO A 39 1.89 -16.47 -1.14
CA PRO A 39 1.93 -17.09 -2.47
C PRO A 39 0.63 -16.82 -3.23
N VAL A 40 0.75 -16.32 -4.46
CA VAL A 40 -0.37 -16.08 -5.37
C VAL A 40 -0.17 -16.92 -6.63
N LEU A 41 -1.22 -17.63 -7.06
CA LEU A 41 -1.22 -18.38 -8.31
C LEU A 41 -1.16 -17.41 -9.49
N GLN A 42 -0.22 -17.65 -10.40
CA GLN A 42 -0.11 -16.87 -11.63
C GLN A 42 -1.33 -17.07 -12.52
N ALA A 43 -1.65 -16.06 -13.34
CA ALA A 43 -2.83 -16.08 -14.20
C ALA A 43 -2.82 -17.21 -15.25
N ASP A 44 -1.63 -17.68 -15.63
CA ASP A 44 -1.40 -18.82 -16.52
C ASP A 44 -1.52 -20.18 -15.82
N GLY A 45 -1.72 -20.20 -14.49
CA GLY A 45 -1.83 -21.40 -13.67
C GLY A 45 -0.53 -22.17 -13.48
N THR A 46 0.62 -21.65 -13.95
CA THR A 46 1.87 -22.44 -14.03
C THR A 46 2.71 -22.42 -12.77
N GLY A 47 2.41 -21.53 -11.81
CA GLY A 47 3.20 -21.46 -10.58
C GLY A 47 2.70 -20.46 -9.55
N LEU A 48 3.27 -20.57 -8.35
CA LEU A 48 3.06 -19.64 -7.24
C LEU A 48 4.16 -18.58 -7.24
N GLN A 49 3.79 -17.32 -7.05
CA GLN A 49 4.73 -16.21 -6.93
C GLN A 49 4.48 -15.44 -5.64
N PRO A 50 5.54 -14.99 -4.93
CA PRO A 50 5.36 -14.16 -3.74
C PRO A 50 4.82 -12.79 -4.16
N ARG A 51 3.77 -12.33 -3.48
CA ARG A 51 3.21 -10.99 -3.64
C ARG A 51 3.02 -10.35 -2.28
N ALA A 52 3.37 -9.07 -2.17
CA ALA A 52 3.12 -8.29 -0.97
C ALA A 52 1.61 -8.24 -0.70
N ILE A 53 1.20 -8.50 0.54
CA ILE A 53 -0.21 -8.48 0.96
C ILE A 53 -0.43 -7.45 2.06
N GLY A 54 -1.62 -6.87 2.08
CA GLY A 54 -2.14 -6.10 3.19
C GLY A 54 -3.39 -6.78 3.76
N MET A 55 -3.71 -6.51 5.02
CA MET A 55 -4.97 -6.98 5.61
C MET A 55 -5.72 -5.79 6.20
N ARG A 56 -6.98 -5.64 5.83
CA ARG A 56 -7.88 -4.67 6.45
C ARG A 56 -8.83 -5.39 7.39
N VAL A 57 -8.66 -5.16 8.69
CA VAL A 57 -9.56 -5.62 9.75
C VAL A 57 -10.67 -4.61 9.99
N TYR A 58 -11.77 -5.04 10.62
CA TYR A 58 -12.91 -4.19 10.93
C TYR A 58 -13.12 -4.13 12.44
N ALA A 59 -13.02 -2.92 13.00
CA ALA A 59 -13.34 -2.65 14.40
C ALA A 59 -14.74 -2.01 14.49
N VAL A 60 -15.56 -2.50 15.42
CA VAL A 60 -16.93 -2.02 15.67
C VAL A 60 -17.00 -1.43 17.08
N ALA A 61 -17.60 -0.25 17.19
CA ALA A 61 -17.88 0.36 18.49
C ALA A 61 -19.03 -0.36 19.20
N SER A 62 -18.88 -0.60 20.50
CA SER A 62 -19.88 -1.14 21.42
C SER A 62 -19.96 -0.26 22.68
N LEU A 63 -20.86 -0.60 23.59
CA LEU A 63 -21.00 0.11 24.88
C LEU A 63 -19.72 0.03 25.74
N ASP A 64 -18.92 -1.04 25.58
CA ASP A 64 -17.72 -1.30 26.37
C ASP A 64 -16.42 -0.90 25.63
N GLY A 65 -16.51 -0.27 24.45
CA GLY A 65 -15.35 0.17 23.66
C GLY A 65 -15.36 -0.34 22.22
N TYR A 66 -14.19 -0.70 21.67
CA TYR A 66 -14.08 -1.24 20.31
C TYR A 66 -13.78 -2.74 20.34
N ARG A 67 -14.45 -3.50 19.47
CA ARG A 67 -14.14 -4.91 19.21
C ARG A 67 -13.73 -5.12 17.75
N VAL A 68 -12.61 -5.80 17.54
CA VAL A 68 -12.18 -6.24 16.21
C VAL A 68 -12.90 -7.54 15.85
N LEU A 69 -13.55 -7.58 14.69
CA LEU A 69 -14.20 -8.79 14.19
C LEU A 69 -13.13 -9.80 13.71
N PRO A 70 -13.34 -11.11 13.92
CA PRO A 70 -12.40 -12.12 13.45
C PRO A 70 -12.37 -12.15 11.91
N GLY A 71 -11.16 -12.10 11.35
CA GLY A 71 -10.92 -12.08 9.90
C GLY A 71 -10.51 -10.70 9.36
N GLY A 72 -10.41 -10.61 8.04
CA GLY A 72 -10.01 -9.39 7.35
C GLY A 72 -10.18 -9.50 5.85
N LEU A 73 -10.15 -8.36 5.16
CA LEU A 73 -10.07 -8.30 3.70
C LEU A 73 -8.60 -8.27 3.28
N THR A 74 -8.22 -9.18 2.40
CA THR A 74 -6.85 -9.37 1.87
C THR A 74 -6.82 -9.23 0.36
#